data_AF-A0A963SBN4-F1
#
_entry.id   AF-A0A963SBN4-F1
#
_cell.length_a   1.000
_cell.length_b   1.000
_cell.length_c   1.000
_cell.angle_alpha   90.00
_cell.angle_beta   90.00
_cell.angle_gamma   90.00
#
_symmetry.space_group_name_H-M   'P 1'
#
loop_
_entity.id
_entity.type
_entity.pdbx_description
1 polymer ?
#
loop_
_entity_poly.entity_id
_entity_poly.type
_entity_poly.pdbx_seq_one_letter_code
_entity_poly.pdbx_strand_id
1 'polypeptide(L)'
;MIVRRNFMPRAALALGLSAILLASGASAQDNSAAGLNIPEGVKIFGENNPNVRRATAVINGDVVTGTDVDQRLALILAANTNPVSGDELERLRLQVLRNLIDETLEIQEAKASDIEIGDAEVNESYARVAAQNFNENVEAMDAYLERIGSSPASLKRQILGELAWQRLLRRNVAPFVNVSEEEVNEMLERLRAAKGTDEYRIGEIYLAATPESKQQVFENAHRIVEQLRQ
;
A
#
# COMPACT_ATOMS: atom_id res chain seq x y z
N MET A 1 14.65 -23.10 31.57
CA MET A 1 15.48 -22.20 30.75
C MET A 1 14.72 -21.94 29.47
N ILE A 2 13.93 -20.87 29.41
CA ILE A 2 12.99 -20.61 28.31
C ILE A 2 13.26 -19.19 27.80
N VAL A 3 13.66 -19.12 26.53
CA VAL A 3 14.06 -17.89 25.82
C VAL A 3 12.81 -17.18 25.32
N ARG A 4 12.63 -15.91 25.71
CA ARG A 4 11.63 -15.00 25.14
C ARG A 4 12.17 -14.39 23.85
N ARG A 5 11.41 -14.44 22.76
CA ARG A 5 11.68 -13.63 21.55
C ARG A 5 10.38 -12.92 21.12
N ASN A 6 10.36 -11.60 21.31
CA ASN A 6 9.27 -10.70 20.91
C ASN A 6 9.30 -10.51 19.38
N PHE A 7 8.14 -10.58 18.73
CA PHE A 7 7.94 -10.16 17.34
C PHE A 7 6.59 -9.43 17.18
N MET A 8 6.66 -8.13 16.89
CA MET A 8 5.52 -7.24 16.57
C MET A 8 4.91 -7.57 15.19
N PRO A 9 3.59 -7.41 14.95
CA PRO A 9 3.00 -7.38 13.61
C PRO A 9 2.86 -5.95 13.07
N ARG A 10 3.12 -5.79 11.77
CA ARG A 10 2.65 -4.66 10.94
C ARG A 10 1.35 -5.06 10.24
N ALA A 11 0.39 -4.12 10.22
CA ALA A 11 -0.97 -4.30 9.71
C ALA A 11 -1.04 -4.16 8.18
N ALA A 12 -1.91 -4.94 7.53
CA ALA A 12 -2.32 -4.79 6.14
C ALA A 12 -3.82 -4.47 6.10
N LEU A 13 -4.18 -3.36 5.45
CA LEU A 13 -5.54 -2.85 5.32
C LEU A 13 -6.15 -3.36 4.00
N ALA A 14 -7.34 -3.96 4.04
CA ALA A 14 -8.11 -4.35 2.86
C ALA A 14 -9.43 -3.57 2.83
N LEU A 15 -9.69 -2.81 1.77
CA LEU A 15 -10.95 -2.11 1.53
C LEU A 15 -11.66 -2.71 0.31
N GLY A 16 -12.91 -3.10 0.50
CA GLY A 16 -13.79 -3.70 -0.51
C GLY A 16 -14.50 -2.66 -1.38
N LEU A 17 -14.98 -3.11 -2.55
CA LEU A 17 -15.73 -2.30 -3.51
C LEU A 17 -17.00 -3.06 -3.94
N SER A 18 -18.15 -2.39 -3.79
CA SER A 18 -19.46 -2.78 -4.32
C SER A 18 -19.73 -2.03 -5.63
N ALA A 19 -20.27 -2.72 -6.64
CA ALA A 19 -20.61 -2.14 -7.94
C ALA A 19 -22.15 -2.03 -8.14
N ILE A 20 -22.59 -0.90 -8.70
CA ILE A 20 -23.97 -0.64 -9.16
C ILE A 20 -23.96 -0.67 -10.70
N LEU A 21 -24.91 -1.39 -11.29
CA LEU A 21 -25.15 -1.50 -12.74
C LEU A 21 -26.19 -0.47 -13.21
N LEU A 22 -25.88 0.27 -14.27
CA LEU A 22 -26.86 0.88 -15.18
C LEU A 22 -26.37 0.75 -16.63
N ALA A 23 -27.30 0.41 -17.53
CA ALA A 23 -27.06 0.04 -18.91
C ALA A 23 -27.32 1.18 -19.93
N SER A 24 -26.71 0.98 -21.10
CA SER A 24 -27.04 1.47 -22.46
C SER A 24 -26.55 2.85 -22.94
N GLY A 25 -25.69 2.82 -23.97
CA GLY A 25 -25.35 3.96 -24.84
C GLY A 25 -23.99 3.84 -25.57
N ALA A 26 -23.99 3.20 -26.75
CA ALA A 26 -23.04 3.27 -27.88
C ALA A 26 -21.57 3.76 -27.72
N SER A 27 -20.67 2.88 -28.16
CA SER A 27 -19.37 3.09 -28.84
C SER A 27 -18.20 3.77 -28.12
N ALA A 28 -17.23 2.95 -27.70
CA ALA A 28 -15.82 3.05 -28.12
C ALA A 28 -15.11 1.73 -27.77
N GLN A 29 -14.55 1.07 -28.78
CA GLN A 29 -13.77 -0.15 -28.64
C GLN A 29 -12.36 0.23 -28.20
N ASP A 30 -12.02 -0.02 -26.94
CA ASP A 30 -10.62 -0.09 -26.50
C ASP A 30 -10.43 -1.37 -25.66
N ASN A 31 -9.58 -2.26 -26.18
CA ASN A 31 -9.35 -3.59 -25.62
C ASN A 31 -8.54 -3.48 -24.34
N SER A 32 -9.23 -3.45 -23.21
CA SER A 32 -8.64 -3.55 -21.88
C SER A 32 -8.19 -4.99 -21.61
N ALA A 33 -6.90 -5.27 -21.70
CA ALA A 33 -6.30 -6.46 -21.12
C ALA A 33 -6.05 -6.20 -19.62
N ALA A 34 -6.63 -7.05 -18.78
CA ALA A 34 -6.63 -7.02 -17.30
C ALA A 34 -7.62 -6.00 -16.68
N GLY A 35 -8.73 -6.52 -16.14
CA GLY A 35 -9.83 -5.78 -15.50
C GLY A 35 -9.44 -5.04 -14.21
N LEU A 36 -8.62 -4.02 -14.34
CA LEU A 36 -8.30 -3.04 -13.31
C LEU A 36 -9.21 -1.83 -13.50
N ASN A 37 -9.89 -1.39 -12.44
CA ASN A 37 -10.67 -0.16 -12.44
C ASN A 37 -9.71 1.03 -12.24
N ILE A 38 -9.26 1.60 -13.35
CA ILE A 38 -8.28 2.69 -13.39
C ILE A 38 -9.04 4.04 -13.44
N PRO A 39 -8.71 5.02 -12.58
CA PRO A 39 -9.34 6.35 -12.60
C PRO A 39 -9.14 7.11 -13.93
N GLU A 40 -10.06 8.02 -14.26
CA GLU A 40 -9.94 8.88 -15.44
C GLU A 40 -8.64 9.70 -15.39
N GLY A 41 -7.84 9.65 -16.47
CA GLY A 41 -6.58 10.40 -16.60
C GLY A 41 -5.30 9.56 -16.54
N VAL A 42 -5.38 8.26 -16.23
CA VAL A 42 -4.21 7.36 -16.19
C VAL A 42 -4.04 6.62 -17.51
N LYS A 43 -2.84 6.69 -18.10
CA LYS A 43 -2.46 5.92 -19.31
C LYS A 43 -1.34 4.92 -18.98
N ILE A 44 -1.56 3.64 -19.23
CA ILE A 44 -0.59 2.54 -19.03
C ILE A 44 0.10 2.22 -20.36
N PHE A 45 1.42 2.03 -20.35
CA PHE A 45 2.17 1.58 -21.53
C PHE A 45 2.82 0.21 -21.28
N GLY A 46 2.77 -0.67 -22.29
CA GLY A 46 3.26 -2.06 -22.23
C GLY A 46 4.77 -2.25 -22.32
N GLU A 47 5.17 -3.52 -22.08
CA GLU A 47 6.50 -4.17 -22.03
C GLU A 47 7.73 -3.31 -21.66
N ASN A 48 8.18 -3.48 -20.42
CA ASN A 48 9.36 -2.85 -19.83
C ASN A 48 10.66 -3.45 -20.39
N ASN A 49 11.47 -2.64 -21.07
CA ASN A 49 12.86 -2.96 -21.40
C ASN A 49 13.77 -2.35 -20.30
N PRO A 50 14.61 -3.13 -19.60
CA PRO A 50 15.44 -2.64 -18.49
C PRO A 50 16.50 -1.60 -18.90
N ASN A 51 16.76 -1.43 -20.20
CA ASN A 51 17.68 -0.41 -20.73
C ASN A 51 16.95 0.82 -21.30
N VAL A 52 15.62 0.86 -21.24
CA VAL A 52 14.81 1.98 -21.74
C VAL A 52 13.85 2.41 -20.64
N ARG A 53 14.04 3.63 -20.12
CA ARG A 53 13.10 4.26 -19.19
C ARG A 53 11.81 4.63 -19.95
N ARG A 54 10.92 3.67 -20.12
CA ARG A 54 9.55 3.92 -20.62
C ARG A 54 8.64 4.26 -19.44
N ALA A 55 7.73 5.20 -19.67
CA ALA A 55 6.64 5.48 -18.74
C ALA A 55 5.85 4.19 -18.54
N THR A 56 5.69 3.75 -17.30
CA THR A 56 4.80 2.64 -16.97
C THR A 56 3.38 3.16 -16.75
N ALA A 57 3.26 4.33 -16.13
CA ALA A 57 2.00 5.06 -16.02
C ALA A 57 2.23 6.58 -16.13
N VAL A 58 1.22 7.31 -16.62
CA VAL A 58 1.17 8.77 -16.59
C VAL A 58 -0.09 9.19 -15.84
N ILE A 59 0.06 10.03 -14.82
CA ILE A 59 -1.00 10.47 -13.89
C ILE A 59 -1.04 12.00 -13.88
N ASN A 60 -2.04 12.60 -14.52
CA ASN A 60 -2.20 14.07 -14.62
C ASN A 60 -0.94 14.83 -15.09
N GLY A 61 -0.11 14.19 -15.92
CA GLY A 61 1.14 14.77 -16.44
C GLY A 61 2.40 14.34 -15.69
N ASP A 62 2.28 13.76 -14.49
CA ASP A 62 3.40 13.14 -13.79
C ASP A 62 3.62 11.72 -14.30
N VAL A 63 4.88 11.32 -14.43
CA VAL A 63 5.28 10.03 -15.00
C VAL A 63 5.80 9.11 -13.90
N VAL A 64 5.23 7.92 -13.81
CA VAL A 64 5.76 6.80 -13.02
C VAL A 64 6.45 5.83 -13.98
N THR A 65 7.73 5.54 -13.72
CA THR A 65 8.57 4.70 -14.57
C THR A 65 8.69 3.28 -14.05
N GLY A 66 9.15 2.36 -14.89
CA GLY A 66 9.42 0.99 -14.46
C GLY A 66 10.48 0.90 -13.36
N THR A 67 11.44 1.84 -13.36
CA THR A 67 12.45 1.95 -12.30
C THR A 67 11.84 2.32 -10.95
N ASP A 68 10.82 3.18 -10.91
CA ASP A 68 10.14 3.52 -9.67
C ASP A 68 9.43 2.30 -9.08
N VAL A 69 8.78 1.51 -9.93
CA VAL A 69 8.14 0.24 -9.55
C VAL A 69 9.18 -0.74 -9.02
N ASP A 70 10.31 -0.90 -9.72
CA ASP A 70 11.38 -1.82 -9.31
C ASP A 70 12.00 -1.42 -7.96
N GLN A 71 12.27 -0.13 -7.75
CA GLN A 71 12.86 0.38 -6.51
C GLN A 71 11.91 0.22 -5.31
N ARG A 72 10.60 0.41 -5.50
CA ARG A 72 9.60 0.17 -4.45
C ARG A 72 9.40 -1.32 -4.20
N LEU A 73 9.41 -2.15 -5.24
CA LEU A 73 9.37 -3.60 -5.10
C LEU A 73 10.57 -4.13 -4.32
N ALA A 74 11.77 -3.63 -4.58
CA ALA A 74 12.99 -4.00 -3.88
C ALA A 74 12.88 -3.82 -2.35
N LEU A 75 12.26 -2.72 -1.89
CA LEU A 75 11.97 -2.48 -0.48
C LEU A 75 11.07 -3.56 0.13
N ILE A 76 10.00 -3.94 -0.57
CA ILE A 76 9.06 -4.98 -0.12
C ILE A 76 9.75 -6.34 -0.05
N LEU A 77 10.53 -6.69 -1.08
CA LEU A 77 11.26 -7.95 -1.12
C LEU A 77 12.35 -8.02 -0.05
N ALA A 78 13.03 -6.91 0.25
CA ALA A 78 14.04 -6.86 1.30
C ALA A 78 13.45 -7.04 2.72
N ALA A 79 12.17 -6.69 2.90
CA ALA A 79 11.44 -6.95 4.14
C ALA A 79 10.87 -8.37 4.23
N ASN A 80 10.86 -9.13 3.12
CA ASN A 80 10.35 -10.49 3.08
C ASN A 80 11.49 -11.51 3.27
N THR A 81 11.32 -12.43 4.21
CA THR A 81 12.33 -13.46 4.52
C THR A 81 12.25 -14.65 3.56
N ASN A 82 11.10 -14.85 2.90
CA ASN A 82 10.86 -16.01 2.07
C ASN A 82 11.04 -15.69 0.57
N PRO A 83 11.56 -16.64 -0.23
CA PRO A 83 11.60 -16.50 -1.67
C PRO A 83 10.20 -16.30 -2.25
N VAL A 84 10.04 -15.28 -3.07
CA VAL A 84 8.79 -14.96 -3.77
C VAL A 84 8.79 -15.64 -5.14
N SER A 85 7.71 -16.35 -5.48
CA SER A 85 7.56 -16.99 -6.78
C SER A 85 7.44 -15.97 -7.92
N GLY A 86 7.73 -16.36 -9.17
CA GLY A 86 7.63 -15.45 -10.33
C GLY A 86 6.23 -14.84 -10.50
N ASP A 87 5.19 -15.67 -10.37
CA ASP A 87 3.79 -15.23 -10.47
C ASP A 87 3.38 -14.28 -9.33
N GLU A 88 3.95 -14.46 -8.13
CA GLU A 88 3.73 -13.58 -7.00
C GLU A 88 4.48 -12.25 -7.17
N LEU A 89 5.69 -12.29 -7.74
CA LEU A 89 6.47 -11.11 -8.04
C LEU A 89 5.73 -10.20 -9.03
N GLU A 90 5.12 -10.76 -10.08
CA GLU A 90 4.32 -9.97 -11.03
C GLU A 90 3.08 -9.34 -10.37
N ARG A 91 2.40 -10.09 -9.49
CA ARG A 91 1.29 -9.54 -8.70
C ARG A 91 1.74 -8.40 -7.79
N LEU A 92 2.89 -8.53 -7.13
CA LEU A 92 3.47 -7.48 -6.30
C LEU A 92 3.86 -6.25 -7.13
N ARG A 93 4.39 -6.42 -8.36
CA ARG A 93 4.67 -5.30 -9.26
C ARG A 93 3.40 -4.49 -9.57
N LEU A 94 2.31 -5.17 -9.90
CA LEU A 94 1.03 -4.51 -10.17
C LEU A 94 0.50 -3.78 -8.92
N GLN A 95 0.63 -4.38 -7.74
CA GLN A 95 0.24 -3.74 -6.49
C GLN A 95 1.10 -2.51 -6.18
N VAL A 96 2.42 -2.61 -6.39
CA VAL A 96 3.35 -1.49 -6.24
C VAL A 96 3.01 -0.35 -7.19
N LEU A 97 2.74 -0.66 -8.46
CA LEU A 97 2.34 0.34 -9.45
C LEU A 97 1.07 1.07 -9.01
N ARG A 98 0.07 0.34 -8.50
CA ARG A 98 -1.16 0.95 -7.98
C ARG A 98 -0.88 1.88 -6.79
N ASN A 99 -0.06 1.43 -5.83
CA ASN A 99 0.32 2.27 -4.70
C ASN A 99 1.09 3.52 -5.15
N LEU A 100 1.94 3.43 -6.18
CA LEU A 100 2.65 4.60 -6.73
C LEU A 100 1.69 5.55 -7.46
N ILE A 101 0.64 5.04 -8.10
CA ILE A 101 -0.43 5.88 -8.67
C ILE A 101 -1.14 6.64 -7.54
N ASP A 102 -1.58 5.93 -6.49
CA ASP A 102 -2.29 6.52 -5.35
C ASP A 102 -1.40 7.57 -4.65
N GLU A 103 -0.13 7.24 -4.37
CA GLU A 103 0.87 8.16 -3.81
C GLU A 103 1.03 9.43 -4.68
N THR A 104 1.04 9.28 -6.01
CA THR A 104 1.14 10.41 -6.93
C THR A 104 -0.10 11.30 -6.85
N LEU A 105 -1.29 10.71 -6.78
CA LEU A 105 -2.54 11.44 -6.64
C LEU A 105 -2.63 12.17 -5.29
N GLU A 106 -2.20 11.54 -4.20
CA GLU A 106 -2.15 12.16 -2.88
C GLU A 106 -1.24 13.40 -2.84
N ILE A 107 -0.05 13.30 -3.46
CA ILE A 107 0.89 14.43 -3.56
C ILE A 107 0.30 15.55 -4.42
N GLN A 108 -0.32 15.22 -5.55
CA GLN A 108 -0.97 16.19 -6.42
C GLN A 108 -2.13 16.89 -5.73
N GLU A 109 -2.99 16.14 -5.03
CA GLU A 109 -4.14 16.69 -4.32
C GLU A 109 -3.67 17.60 -3.18
N ALA A 110 -2.67 17.21 -2.41
CA ALA A 110 -2.10 18.06 -1.37
C ALA A 110 -1.59 19.38 -1.97
N LYS A 111 -0.86 19.31 -3.09
CA LYS A 111 -0.39 20.50 -3.79
C LYS A 111 -1.53 21.37 -4.34
N ALA A 112 -2.55 20.76 -4.96
CA ALA A 112 -3.73 21.47 -5.47
C ALA A 112 -4.54 22.14 -4.34
N SER A 113 -4.41 21.60 -3.14
CA SER A 113 -5.00 22.07 -1.90
C SER A 113 -4.15 23.08 -1.13
N ASP A 114 -3.03 23.59 -1.68
CA ASP A 114 -2.07 24.46 -1.00
C ASP A 114 -1.47 23.85 0.29
N ILE A 115 -1.42 22.51 0.37
CA ILE A 115 -0.74 21.75 1.42
C ILE A 115 0.64 21.35 0.89
N GLU A 116 1.64 22.17 1.15
CA GLU A 116 3.02 21.88 0.76
C GLU A 116 3.78 21.15 1.86
N ILE A 117 4.37 19.99 1.53
CA ILE A 117 5.34 19.31 2.38
C ILE A 117 6.74 19.80 1.98
N GLY A 118 7.46 20.41 2.92
CA GLY A 118 8.80 20.93 2.65
C GLY A 118 9.86 19.83 2.66
N ASP A 119 10.90 19.99 1.85
CA ASP A 119 12.03 19.04 1.79
C ASP A 119 12.68 18.81 3.15
N ALA A 120 12.74 19.85 4.01
CA ALA A 120 13.28 19.74 5.36
C ALA A 120 12.51 18.72 6.21
N GLU A 121 11.18 18.69 6.11
CA GLU A 121 10.32 17.77 6.85
C GLU A 121 10.40 16.34 6.32
N VAL A 122 10.52 16.20 4.99
CA VAL A 122 10.80 14.90 4.36
C VAL A 122 12.14 14.37 4.84
N ASN A 123 13.19 15.20 4.84
CA ASN A 123 14.52 14.82 5.32
C ASN A 123 14.54 14.51 6.82
N GLU A 124 13.78 15.24 7.64
CA GLU A 124 13.65 14.94 9.07
C GLU A 124 12.97 13.58 9.29
N SER A 125 11.90 13.31 8.55
CA SER A 125 11.23 12.00 8.55
C SER A 125 12.16 10.88 8.08
N TYR A 126 12.94 11.14 7.04
CA TYR A 126 13.95 10.22 6.52
C TYR A 126 15.01 9.90 7.58
N ALA A 127 15.53 10.93 8.28
CA ALA A 127 16.47 10.77 9.38
C ALA A 127 15.87 9.97 10.55
N ARG A 128 14.57 10.14 10.85
CA ARG A 128 13.88 9.30 11.85
C ARG A 128 13.83 7.83 11.46
N VAL A 129 13.66 7.51 10.17
CA VAL A 129 13.72 6.12 9.69
C VAL A 129 15.12 5.55 9.89
N ALA A 130 16.17 6.32 9.57
CA ALA A 130 17.55 5.94 9.83
C ALA A 130 17.84 5.76 11.33
N ALA A 131 17.31 6.63 12.19
CA ALA A 131 17.43 6.50 13.65
C ALA A 131 16.85 5.17 14.15
N GLN A 132 15.70 4.76 13.60
CA GLN A 132 15.00 3.54 14.02
C GLN A 132 15.66 2.25 13.52
N ASN A 133 16.28 2.26 12.32
CA ASN A 133 16.71 1.04 11.64
C ASN A 133 18.23 0.94 11.39
N PHE A 134 18.95 2.07 11.51
CA PHE A 134 20.35 2.21 11.09
C PHE A 134 21.20 2.99 12.11
N ASN A 135 20.82 3.01 13.39
CA ASN A 135 21.58 3.67 14.46
C ASN A 135 21.92 5.15 14.13
N GLU A 136 20.93 5.88 13.62
CA GLU A 136 21.05 7.31 13.24
C GLU A 136 22.00 7.57 12.07
N ASN A 137 22.49 6.54 11.39
CA ASN A 137 23.39 6.66 10.25
C ASN A 137 22.61 6.65 8.92
N VAL A 138 22.46 7.84 8.33
CA VAL A 138 21.72 8.03 7.08
C VAL A 138 22.49 7.45 5.91
N GLU A 139 23.81 7.59 5.88
CA GLU A 139 24.67 7.08 4.81
C GLU A 139 24.65 5.55 4.75
N ALA A 140 24.57 4.88 5.90
CA ALA A 140 24.42 3.43 5.98
C ALA A 140 23.06 2.97 5.44
N MET A 141 22.01 3.77 5.67
CA MET A 141 20.69 3.51 5.09
C MET A 141 20.71 3.72 3.57
N ASP A 142 21.32 4.78 3.08
CA ASP A 142 21.47 5.05 1.64
C ASP A 142 22.20 3.90 0.95
N ALA A 143 23.36 3.48 1.49
CA ALA A 143 24.13 2.36 0.96
C ALA A 143 23.35 1.04 1.00
N TYR A 144 22.51 0.83 2.03
CA TYR A 144 21.63 -0.32 2.10
C TYR A 144 20.57 -0.29 1.00
N LEU A 145 19.90 0.85 0.79
CA LEU A 145 18.85 1.02 -0.22
C LEU A 145 19.41 0.75 -1.62
N GLU A 146 20.58 1.29 -1.94
CA GLU A 146 21.25 1.03 -3.23
C GLU A 146 21.61 -0.44 -3.39
N ARG A 147 22.14 -1.08 -2.34
CA ARG A 147 22.52 -2.50 -2.37
C ARG A 147 21.33 -3.42 -2.66
N ILE A 148 20.15 -3.11 -2.14
CA ILE A 148 18.94 -3.92 -2.39
C ILE A 148 18.27 -3.59 -3.73
N GLY A 149 18.77 -2.62 -4.48
CA GLY A 149 18.18 -2.18 -5.75
C GLY A 149 17.06 -1.13 -5.60
N SER A 150 16.96 -0.48 -4.44
CA SER A 150 16.09 0.67 -4.19
C SER A 150 16.88 1.99 -4.28
N SER A 151 16.30 3.09 -3.82
CA SER A 151 16.98 4.39 -3.77
C SER A 151 16.51 5.28 -2.61
N PRO A 152 17.36 6.19 -2.10
CA PRO A 152 16.94 7.24 -1.17
C PRO A 152 15.76 8.07 -1.71
N ALA A 153 15.76 8.35 -3.01
CA ALA A 153 14.70 9.11 -3.67
C ALA A 153 13.34 8.38 -3.60
N SER A 154 13.32 7.07 -3.85
CA SER A 154 12.11 6.24 -3.77
C SER A 154 11.51 6.23 -2.36
N LEU A 155 12.36 6.13 -1.32
CA LEU A 155 11.90 6.18 0.06
C LEU A 155 11.45 7.59 0.48
N LYS A 156 12.20 8.64 0.11
CA LYS A 156 11.78 10.04 0.36
C LYS A 156 10.46 10.38 -0.33
N ARG A 157 10.22 9.88 -1.53
CA ARG A 157 8.95 10.04 -2.24
C ARG A 157 7.79 9.36 -1.49
N GLN A 158 8.02 8.18 -0.92
CA GLN A 158 7.04 7.51 -0.07
C GLN A 158 6.66 8.38 1.13
N ILE A 159 7.68 8.88 1.83
CA ILE A 159 7.50 9.76 2.98
C ILE A 159 6.72 11.02 2.58
N LEU A 160 7.02 11.60 1.43
CA LEU A 160 6.31 12.75 0.89
C LEU A 160 4.81 12.45 0.70
N GLY A 161 4.47 11.33 0.08
CA GLY A 161 3.08 10.89 -0.08
C GLY A 161 2.37 10.66 1.25
N GLU A 162 3.01 9.95 2.17
CA GLU A 162 2.45 9.70 3.51
C GLU A 162 2.18 11.00 4.28
N LEU A 163 3.10 11.96 4.24
CA LEU A 163 2.93 13.27 4.88
C LEU A 163 1.82 14.11 4.20
N ALA A 164 1.78 14.10 2.87
CA ALA A 164 0.74 14.76 2.08
C ALA A 164 -0.65 14.22 2.46
N TRP A 165 -0.80 12.90 2.48
CA TRP A 165 -2.05 12.23 2.82
C TRP A 165 -2.48 12.49 4.28
N GLN A 166 -1.55 12.39 5.24
CA GLN A 166 -1.85 12.68 6.65
C GLN A 166 -2.38 14.10 6.85
N ARG A 167 -1.83 15.08 6.13
CA ARG A 167 -2.32 16.47 6.20
C ARG A 167 -3.67 16.65 5.53
N LEU A 168 -3.89 16.01 4.38
CA LEU A 168 -5.20 15.98 3.71
C LEU A 168 -6.28 15.42 4.64
N LEU A 169 -6.02 14.27 5.26
CA LEU A 169 -6.95 13.67 6.23
C LEU A 169 -7.21 14.58 7.43
N ARG A 170 -6.16 15.18 7.99
CA ARG A 170 -6.29 16.10 9.14
C ARG A 170 -7.15 17.31 8.80
N ARG A 171 -7.06 17.82 7.58
CA ARG A 171 -7.84 19.00 7.16
C ARG A 171 -9.26 18.65 6.72
N ASN A 172 -9.41 17.60 5.92
CA ASN A 172 -10.64 17.32 5.21
C ASN A 172 -11.52 16.27 5.90
N VAL A 173 -10.97 15.43 6.79
CA VAL A 173 -11.72 14.34 7.44
C VAL A 173 -11.86 14.60 8.94
N ALA A 174 -10.77 14.94 9.63
CA ALA A 174 -10.78 15.07 11.09
C ALA A 174 -11.87 16.02 11.64
N PRO A 175 -12.22 17.16 11.00
CA PRO A 175 -13.30 18.03 11.50
C PRO A 175 -14.69 17.39 11.47
N PHE A 176 -14.90 16.36 10.65
CA PHE A 176 -16.18 15.68 10.51
C PHE A 176 -16.28 14.40 11.38
N VAL A 177 -15.21 14.05 12.08
CA VAL A 177 -15.20 12.92 13.02
C VAL A 177 -15.64 13.43 14.39
N ASN A 178 -16.84 13.04 14.82
CA ASN A 178 -17.33 13.29 16.16
C ASN A 178 -17.43 11.96 16.92
N VAL A 179 -16.78 11.87 18.08
CA VAL A 179 -16.83 10.69 18.95
C VAL A 179 -17.68 11.04 20.16
N SER A 180 -18.77 10.30 20.38
CA SER A 180 -19.66 10.53 21.52
C SER A 180 -19.07 9.97 22.82
N GLU A 181 -19.45 10.54 23.96
CA GLU A 181 -19.08 10.00 25.27
C GLU A 181 -19.62 8.58 25.46
N GLU A 182 -20.77 8.25 24.86
CA GLU A 182 -21.38 6.94 24.93
C GLU A 182 -20.54 5.87 24.21
N GLU A 183 -20.04 6.15 23.00
CA GLU A 183 -19.11 5.26 22.29
C GLU A 183 -17.80 5.05 23.06
N VAL A 184 -17.29 6.11 23.72
CA VAL A 184 -16.10 6.00 24.56
C VAL A 184 -16.36 5.10 25.77
N ASN A 185 -17.50 5.28 26.44
CA ASN A 185 -17.88 4.48 27.59
C ASN A 185 -18.12 3.02 27.21
N GLU A 186 -18.82 2.76 26.11
CA GLU A 186 -19.06 1.41 25.60
C GLU A 186 -17.73 0.71 25.28
N MET A 187 -16.80 1.39 24.59
CA MET A 187 -15.48 0.84 24.31
C MET A 187 -14.68 0.57 25.60
N LEU A 188 -14.75 1.47 26.59
CA LEU A 188 -14.07 1.30 27.86
C LEU A 188 -14.62 0.10 28.66
N GLU A 189 -15.93 -0.10 28.64
CA GLU A 189 -16.57 -1.27 29.24
C GLU A 189 -16.15 -2.56 28.55
N ARG A 190 -16.15 -2.59 27.20
CA ARG A 190 -15.65 -3.73 26.43
C ARG A 190 -14.19 -4.05 26.76
N LEU A 191 -13.32 -3.04 26.85
CA LEU A 191 -11.92 -3.22 27.24
C LEU A 191 -11.75 -3.75 28.67
N ARG A 192 -12.61 -3.33 29.62
CA ARG A 192 -12.61 -3.85 30.99
C ARG A 192 -13.10 -5.30 31.04
N ALA A 193 -14.13 -5.64 30.28
CA ALA A 193 -14.67 -6.99 30.20
C ALA A 193 -13.68 -7.97 29.52
N ALA A 194 -12.92 -7.49 28.54
CA ALA A 194 -11.84 -8.24 27.89
C ALA A 194 -10.57 -8.34 28.76
N LYS A 195 -10.48 -7.63 29.89
CA LYS A 195 -9.30 -7.67 30.73
C LYS A 195 -9.19 -9.03 31.44
N GLY A 196 -8.12 -9.77 31.14
CA GLY A 196 -7.88 -11.09 31.72
C GLY A 196 -8.56 -12.24 30.97
N THR A 197 -9.18 -11.96 29.82
CA THR A 197 -9.51 -13.01 28.84
C THR A 197 -8.28 -13.34 28.01
N ASP A 198 -8.25 -14.55 27.45
CA ASP A 198 -7.16 -14.95 26.55
C ASP A 198 -7.16 -14.08 25.29
N GLU A 199 -6.01 -13.49 24.96
CA GLU A 199 -5.80 -12.76 23.71
C GLU A 199 -5.26 -13.72 22.64
N TYR A 200 -5.91 -13.75 21.48
CA TYR A 200 -5.47 -14.55 20.34
C TYR A 200 -4.97 -13.63 19.22
N ARG A 201 -3.77 -13.94 18.67
CA ARG A 201 -3.28 -13.30 17.45
C ARG A 201 -3.85 -14.03 16.25
N ILE A 202 -4.95 -13.51 15.71
CA ILE A 202 -5.67 -14.09 14.57
C ILE A 202 -5.24 -13.35 13.29
N GLY A 203 -4.92 -14.10 12.24
CA GLY A 203 -4.82 -13.58 10.88
C GLY A 203 -6.10 -13.91 10.12
N GLU A 204 -6.76 -12.92 9.53
CA GLU A 204 -7.96 -13.11 8.72
C GLU A 204 -7.64 -12.87 7.24
N ILE A 205 -8.10 -13.79 6.38
CA ILE A 205 -8.10 -13.60 4.92
C ILE A 205 -9.55 -13.59 4.48
N TYR A 206 -10.06 -12.40 4.18
CA TYR A 206 -11.40 -12.22 3.63
C TYR A 206 -11.37 -12.31 2.10
N LEU A 207 -12.26 -13.12 1.52
CA LEU A 207 -12.42 -13.24 0.07
C LEU A 207 -13.85 -12.83 -0.31
N ALA A 208 -13.99 -11.68 -0.98
CA ALA A 208 -15.27 -11.22 -1.50
C ALA A 208 -15.75 -12.11 -2.66
N ALA A 209 -17.05 -12.41 -2.70
CA ALA A 209 -17.66 -13.19 -3.78
C ALA A 209 -19.05 -12.67 -4.16
N THR A 210 -19.36 -12.66 -5.46
CA THR A 210 -20.73 -12.50 -5.97
C THR A 210 -21.40 -13.87 -6.09
N PRO A 211 -22.73 -13.96 -6.29
CA PRO A 211 -23.40 -15.25 -6.50
C PRO A 211 -22.76 -16.09 -7.61
N GLU A 212 -22.28 -15.44 -8.67
CA GLU A 212 -21.65 -16.08 -9.83
C GLU A 212 -20.21 -16.54 -9.55
N SER A 213 -19.44 -15.78 -8.76
CA SER A 213 -18.03 -16.09 -8.48
C SER A 213 -17.82 -16.98 -7.25
N LYS A 214 -18.89 -17.26 -6.48
CA LYS A 214 -18.83 -17.97 -5.18
C LYS A 214 -18.08 -19.30 -5.25
N GLN A 215 -18.34 -20.11 -6.26
CA GLN A 215 -17.70 -21.42 -6.41
C GLN A 215 -16.19 -21.29 -6.62
N GLN A 216 -15.77 -20.37 -7.50
CA GLN A 216 -14.36 -20.12 -7.80
C GLN A 216 -13.62 -19.54 -6.60
N VAL A 217 -14.25 -18.60 -5.88
CA VAL A 217 -13.68 -18.01 -4.65
C VAL A 217 -13.53 -19.07 -3.56
N PHE A 218 -14.49 -19.98 -3.43
CA PHE A 218 -14.44 -21.08 -2.47
C PHE A 218 -13.29 -22.05 -2.75
N GLU A 219 -13.08 -22.43 -4.02
CA GLU A 219 -11.95 -23.27 -4.43
C GLU A 219 -10.60 -22.58 -4.19
N ASN A 220 -10.53 -21.27 -4.39
CA ASN A 220 -9.33 -20.49 -4.06
C ASN A 220 -9.08 -20.44 -2.55
N ALA A 221 -10.13 -20.26 -1.75
CA ALA A 221 -10.06 -20.29 -0.29
C ALA A 221 -9.46 -21.60 0.22
N HIS A 222 -9.89 -22.74 -0.36
CA HIS A 222 -9.34 -24.05 -0.02
C HIS A 222 -7.85 -24.16 -0.32
N ARG A 223 -7.40 -23.69 -1.48
CA ARG A 223 -5.97 -23.68 -1.84
C ARG A 223 -5.14 -22.83 -0.87
N ILE A 224 -5.67 -21.68 -0.45
CA ILE A 224 -5.00 -20.83 0.56
C ILE A 224 -4.88 -21.57 1.90
N VAL A 225 -5.94 -22.24 2.35
CA VAL A 225 -5.91 -23.03 3.60
C VAL A 225 -4.90 -24.17 3.53
N GLU A 226 -4.78 -24.86 2.38
CA GLU A 226 -3.80 -25.91 2.19
C GLU A 226 -2.37 -25.37 2.24
N GLN A 227 -2.11 -24.22 1.62
CA GLN A 227 -0.80 -23.55 1.66
C GLN A 227 -0.43 -23.07 3.06
N LEU A 228 -1.39 -22.60 3.85
CA LEU A 228 -1.16 -22.16 5.23
C LEU A 228 -0.89 -23.31 6.23
N ARG A 229 -1.23 -24.55 5.86
CA ARG A 229 -0.99 -25.74 6.69
C ARG A 229 0.38 -26.38 6.47
N GLN A 230 1.08 -26.04 5.39
CA GLN A 230 2.44 -26.49 5.09
C GLN A 230 3.46 -25.57 5.75
#